data_AF-A0A183E1F7-F1
#
_entry.id   AF-A0A183E1F7-F1
#
_cell.length_a   1.000
_cell.length_b   1.000
_cell.length_c   1.000
_cell.angle_alpha   90.00
_cell.angle_beta   90.00
_cell.angle_gamma   90.00
#
_symmetry.space_group_name_H-M   'P 1'
#
loop_
_entity.id
_entity.type
_entity.pdbx_description
1 polymer ?
#
loop_
_entity_poly.entity_id
_entity_poly.type
_entity_poly.pdbx_seq_one_letter_code
_entity_poly.pdbx_strand_id
1 'polypeptide(L)'
;MFFRFVSVDEMTSHHRKRDLFPQSALSAATSRPSSDVHIQVSPESELNYARLMQFNSCYEAMPTSSKMVVFDTNLQLKKAFNGLIYQNTRHVLLSDAEKDNAIVGILSVTDFIRVLLRLNNLLKAAQLLSKHRIHRLPVMDPYDGSPLFILTHKRILKFLWLFGQTLSIPDHHTKSCKELGVGTFDGIRV
;
A
#
# COMPACT_ATOMS: atom_id res chain seq x y z
N MET A 1 9.66 0.32 16.77
CA MET A 1 9.05 1.53 16.20
C MET A 1 9.89 2.69 16.66
N PHE A 2 10.47 3.44 15.74
CA PHE A 2 11.36 4.56 16.08
C PHE A 2 10.76 5.85 15.53
N PHE A 3 10.81 6.91 16.33
CA PHE A 3 10.33 8.24 15.93
C PHE A 3 11.52 9.11 15.63
N ARG A 4 11.50 9.73 14.45
CA ARG A 4 12.48 10.75 14.12
C ARG A 4 11.73 12.05 13.86
N PHE A 5 11.84 12.97 14.81
CA PHE A 5 11.53 14.35 14.55
C PHE A 5 12.66 14.92 13.70
N VAL A 6 12.30 15.62 12.63
CA VAL A 6 13.29 16.31 11.80
C VAL A 6 12.95 17.79 11.89
N SER A 7 13.77 18.52 12.64
CA SER A 7 13.76 19.99 12.63
C SER A 7 14.71 20.50 11.55
N VAL A 8 14.36 21.62 10.90
CA VAL A 8 15.22 22.28 9.91
C VAL A 8 16.62 22.57 10.49
N ASP A 9 16.69 22.97 11.76
CA ASP A 9 17.94 23.35 12.44
C ASP A 9 18.90 22.18 12.69
N GLU A 10 18.39 20.96 12.87
CA GLU A 10 19.22 19.76 13.06
C GLU A 10 19.88 19.30 11.75
N MET A 11 19.21 19.56 10.62
CA MET A 11 19.65 19.08 9.31
C MET A 11 20.69 20.00 8.66
N THR A 12 20.58 21.31 8.86
CA THR A 12 21.58 22.30 8.42
C THR A 12 22.94 22.10 9.08
N SER A 13 22.97 21.61 10.34
CA SER A 13 24.20 21.30 11.09
C SER A 13 24.93 20.05 10.57
N HIS A 14 24.20 19.01 10.16
CA HIS A 14 24.79 17.74 9.69
C HIS A 14 25.34 17.79 8.26
N HIS A 15 24.76 18.58 7.37
CA HIS A 15 25.28 18.75 6.00
C HIS A 15 26.47 19.70 5.89
N ARG A 16 26.62 20.65 6.84
CA ARG A 16 27.83 21.50 6.88
C ARG A 16 29.13 20.71 7.08
N LYS A 17 29.05 19.44 7.52
CA LYS A 17 30.20 18.55 7.76
C LYS A 17 30.43 17.47 6.69
N ARG A 18 29.55 17.30 5.68
CA ARG A 18 29.68 16.21 4.68
C ARG A 18 29.96 16.65 3.25
N ASP A 19 30.09 17.95 3.00
CA ASP A 19 30.58 18.46 1.70
C ASP A 19 32.11 18.51 1.66
N LEU A 20 32.75 17.33 1.71
CA LEU A 20 34.13 17.12 1.26
C LEU A 20 34.06 16.22 0.01
N PHE A 21 33.54 16.79 -1.08
CA PHE A 21 33.70 16.19 -2.40
C PHE A 21 35.14 16.39 -2.89
N PRO A 22 35.80 15.37 -3.48
CA PRO A 22 37.13 15.52 -4.07
C PRO A 22 37.09 16.53 -5.24
N GLN A 23 38.00 17.51 -5.24
CA GLN A 23 38.02 18.66 -6.15
C GLN A 23 38.33 18.35 -7.64
N SER A 24 38.30 17.10 -8.11
CA SER A 24 38.82 16.77 -9.45
C SER A 24 37.79 16.61 -10.56
N ALA A 25 36.50 16.91 -10.35
CA ALA A 25 35.46 16.66 -11.37
C ALA A 25 34.47 17.81 -11.65
N LEU A 26 34.85 19.08 -11.43
CA LEU A 26 34.09 20.23 -11.93
C LEU A 26 35.02 21.33 -12.47
N SER A 27 35.44 21.16 -13.73
CA SER A 27 36.01 22.25 -14.53
C SER A 27 35.12 22.52 -15.74
N ALA A 28 33.83 22.80 -15.53
CA ALA A 28 32.93 23.44 -16.50
C ALA A 28 31.52 23.62 -15.92
N ALA A 29 31.37 24.44 -14.87
CA ALA A 29 30.11 25.10 -14.54
C ALA A 29 30.39 26.22 -13.53
N THR A 30 30.57 27.41 -14.09
CA THR A 30 30.42 28.74 -13.50
C THR A 30 29.80 28.80 -12.10
N SER A 31 30.59 29.33 -11.17
CA SER A 31 30.25 30.16 -10.00
C SER A 31 28.79 30.15 -9.52
N ARG A 32 28.57 29.67 -8.29
CA ARG A 32 27.39 29.99 -7.49
C ARG A 32 27.17 31.52 -7.49
N PRO A 33 26.02 32.05 -7.94
CA PRO A 33 25.73 33.45 -7.75
C PRO A 33 25.35 33.66 -6.28
N SER A 34 26.07 34.59 -5.66
CA SER A 34 25.73 35.27 -4.42
C SER A 34 24.29 35.82 -4.46
N SER A 35 23.57 35.66 -3.34
CA SER A 35 22.33 36.33 -2.91
C SER A 35 21.62 37.23 -3.93
N ASP A 36 20.35 36.90 -4.20
CA ASP A 36 19.36 37.62 -5.03
C ASP A 36 19.35 37.27 -6.53
N VAL A 37 18.97 36.04 -6.86
CA VAL A 37 18.40 35.73 -8.19
C VAL A 37 17.01 36.35 -8.25
N HIS A 38 16.90 37.55 -8.80
CA HIS A 38 15.62 38.18 -9.09
C HIS A 38 14.93 37.37 -10.20
N ILE A 39 14.02 36.47 -9.83
CA ILE A 39 13.18 35.74 -10.80
C ILE A 39 12.39 36.82 -11.56
N GLN A 40 12.71 37.04 -12.84
CA GLN A 40 11.91 37.91 -13.70
C GLN A 40 10.56 37.22 -13.94
N VAL A 41 9.61 37.49 -13.05
CA VAL A 41 8.22 37.03 -13.15
C VAL A 41 7.52 37.90 -14.19
N SER A 42 7.26 37.33 -15.36
CA SER A 42 6.36 37.96 -16.35
C SER A 42 4.91 37.71 -15.90
N PRO A 43 4.04 38.72 -15.80
CA PRO A 43 2.66 38.54 -15.30
C PRO A 43 1.81 37.51 -16.05
N GLU A 44 2.16 37.18 -17.30
CA GLU A 44 1.34 36.35 -18.21
C GLU A 44 1.99 35.01 -18.59
N SER A 45 3.15 34.66 -18.02
CA SER A 45 3.88 33.44 -18.44
C SER A 45 3.46 32.19 -17.66
N GLU A 46 2.88 31.22 -18.35
CA GLU A 46 2.57 29.88 -17.81
C GLU A 46 3.81 29.14 -17.27
N LEU A 47 5.01 29.57 -17.65
CA LEU A 47 6.28 28.97 -17.22
C LEU A 47 6.77 29.45 -15.85
N ASN A 48 6.11 30.41 -15.21
CA ASN A 48 6.55 30.95 -13.92
C ASN A 48 6.61 29.89 -12.82
N TYR A 49 5.60 29.01 -12.72
CA TYR A 49 5.61 27.89 -11.77
C TYR A 49 6.68 26.86 -12.10
N ALA A 50 6.92 26.58 -13.38
CA ALA A 50 7.98 25.67 -13.81
C ALA A 50 9.36 26.22 -13.43
N ARG A 51 9.61 27.52 -13.65
CA ARG A 51 10.85 28.20 -13.22
C ARG A 51 10.99 28.18 -11.70
N LEU A 52 9.93 28.49 -10.96
CA LEU A 52 9.94 28.43 -9.49
C LEU A 52 10.31 27.03 -9.00
N MET A 53 9.72 25.98 -9.55
CA MET A 53 10.05 24.59 -9.19
C MET A 53 11.46 24.17 -9.61
N GLN A 54 12.00 24.73 -10.70
CA GLN A 54 13.35 24.43 -11.18
C GLN A 54 14.45 25.10 -10.35
N PHE A 55 14.22 26.32 -9.85
CA PHE A 55 15.24 27.10 -9.14
C PHE A 55 15.25 26.88 -7.63
N ASN A 56 14.23 26.25 -7.05
CA ASN A 56 14.16 25.99 -5.61
C ASN A 56 14.39 24.51 -5.30
N SER A 57 15.16 24.24 -4.25
CA SER A 57 15.31 22.88 -3.73
C SER A 57 14.06 22.46 -2.95
N CYS A 58 13.81 21.15 -2.84
CA CYS A 58 12.73 20.62 -2.01
C CYS A 58 12.85 21.00 -0.52
N TYR A 59 14.04 21.40 -0.05
CA TYR A 59 14.23 21.91 1.31
C TYR A 59 13.48 23.23 1.57
N GLU A 60 13.36 24.09 0.55
CA GLU A 60 12.61 25.36 0.65
C GLU A 60 11.10 25.12 0.84
N ALA A 61 10.61 23.95 0.42
CA ALA A 61 9.22 23.53 0.61
C ALA A 61 8.99 22.75 1.93
N MET A 62 10.05 22.47 2.69
CA MET A 62 9.94 21.71 3.93
C MET A 62 9.36 22.61 5.03
N PRO A 63 8.37 22.15 5.81
CA PRO A 63 7.87 22.91 6.94
C PRO A 63 8.96 23.07 8.01
N THR A 64 8.86 24.12 8.83
CA THR A 64 9.79 24.39 9.94
C THR A 64 9.99 23.20 10.87
N SER A 65 8.96 22.36 11.03
CA SER A 65 9.06 21.07 11.68
C SER A 65 8.18 20.03 10.99
N SER A 66 8.66 18.79 10.94
CA SER A 66 7.86 17.65 10.51
C SER A 66 8.19 16.42 11.34
N LYS A 67 7.20 15.53 11.47
CA LYS A 67 7.35 14.24 12.12
C LYS A 67 7.46 13.17 11.06
N MET A 68 8.55 12.41 11.10
CA MET A 68 8.73 11.24 10.25
C MET A 68 8.69 9.97 11.09
N VAL A 69 8.00 8.96 10.57
CA VAL A 69 7.84 7.67 11.23
C VAL A 69 8.57 6.61 10.40
N VAL A 70 9.44 5.85 11.06
CA VAL A 70 10.28 4.82 10.41
C VAL A 70 10.01 3.47 11.05
N PHE A 71 9.71 2.48 10.22
CA PHE A 71 9.53 1.09 10.61
C PHE A 71 10.68 0.24 10.10
N ASP A 72 11.08 -0.75 10.89
CA ASP A 72 11.98 -1.79 10.42
C ASP A 72 11.27 -2.67 9.37
N THR A 73 11.98 -3.10 8.33
CA THR A 73 11.47 -4.01 7.31
C THR A 73 11.04 -5.37 7.87
N ASN A 74 11.64 -5.82 8.97
CA ASN A 74 11.26 -7.05 9.68
C ASN A 74 10.06 -6.86 10.63
N LEU A 75 9.50 -5.65 10.70
CA LEU A 75 8.34 -5.36 11.53
C LEU A 75 7.11 -6.12 11.01
N GLN A 76 6.52 -6.95 11.88
CA GLN A 76 5.31 -7.71 11.56
C GLN A 76 4.16 -6.80 11.08
N LEU A 77 3.41 -7.28 10.07
CA LEU A 77 2.32 -6.54 9.43
C LEU A 77 1.30 -5.96 10.43
N LYS A 78 0.87 -6.76 11.41
CA LYS A 78 -0.08 -6.31 12.47
C LYS A 78 0.48 -5.15 13.30
N LYS A 79 1.78 -5.18 13.62
CA LYS A 79 2.45 -4.10 14.39
C LYS A 79 2.62 -2.84 13.53
N ALA A 80 2.93 -3.02 12.25
CA ALA A 80 3.01 -1.92 11.30
C ALA A 80 1.62 -1.25 11.09
N PHE A 81 0.54 -2.02 11.03
CA PHE A 81 -0.83 -1.49 10.95
C PHE A 81 -1.20 -0.67 12.18
N ASN A 82 -1.01 -1.24 13.38
CA ASN A 82 -1.24 -0.51 14.63
C ASN A 82 -0.36 0.75 14.74
N GLY A 83 0.86 0.66 14.24
CA GLY A 83 1.78 1.78 14.19
C GLY A 83 1.27 2.94 13.33
N LEU A 84 0.70 2.66 12.16
CA LEU A 84 0.08 3.68 11.30
C LEU A 84 -1.09 4.39 12.01
N ILE A 85 -1.98 3.61 12.63
CA ILE A 85 -3.15 4.13 13.34
C ILE A 85 -2.72 5.02 14.52
N TYR A 86 -1.84 4.52 15.37
CA TYR A 86 -1.41 5.24 16.57
C TYR A 86 -0.65 6.53 16.25
N GLN A 87 0.07 6.55 15.13
CA GLN A 87 0.77 7.75 14.67
C GLN A 87 -0.10 8.71 13.86
N ASN A 88 -1.34 8.32 13.58
CA ASN A 88 -2.26 9.05 12.71
C ASN A 88 -1.60 9.44 11.38
N THR A 89 -0.84 8.52 10.78
CA THR A 89 -0.14 8.73 9.50
C THR A 89 -0.56 7.69 8.47
N ARG A 90 -0.58 8.11 7.20
CA ARG A 90 -0.96 7.25 6.06
C ARG A 90 0.25 6.57 5.41
N HIS A 91 1.45 7.04 5.73
CA HIS A 91 2.71 6.57 5.15
C HIS A 91 3.80 6.54 6.22
N VAL A 92 4.72 5.58 6.09
CA VAL A 92 5.93 5.48 6.90
C VAL A 92 7.11 5.09 6.01
N LEU A 93 8.32 5.42 6.46
CA LEU A 93 9.54 4.92 5.82
C LEU A 93 9.86 3.51 6.34
N LEU A 94 10.47 2.69 5.48
CA LEU A 94 10.99 1.38 5.83
C LEU A 94 12.51 1.43 5.91
N SER A 95 13.06 1.04 7.07
CA SER A 95 14.50 0.90 7.29
C SER A 95 14.90 -0.56 7.31
N ASP A 96 16.05 -0.86 6.72
CA ASP A 96 16.62 -2.19 6.72
C ASP A 96 17.80 -2.26 7.70
N ALA A 97 17.62 -3.01 8.80
CA ALA A 97 18.63 -3.16 9.84
C ALA A 97 19.91 -3.81 9.33
N GLU A 98 19.83 -4.67 8.31
CA GLU A 98 21.00 -5.34 7.73
C GLU A 98 21.79 -4.41 6.80
N LYS A 99 21.21 -3.26 6.41
CA LYS A 99 21.84 -2.25 5.55
C LYS A 99 22.07 -0.94 6.30
N ASP A 100 22.63 -1.02 7.51
CA ASP A 100 22.94 0.16 8.35
C ASP A 100 21.72 1.09 8.54
N ASN A 101 20.54 0.50 8.72
CA ASN A 101 19.26 1.20 8.82
C ASN A 101 18.92 2.12 7.62
N ALA A 102 19.47 1.82 6.44
CA ALA A 102 19.15 2.55 5.22
C ALA A 102 17.64 2.54 4.95
N ILE A 103 17.12 3.68 4.47
CA ILE A 103 15.72 3.78 4.04
C ILE A 103 15.59 3.10 2.69
N VAL A 104 14.94 1.94 2.68
CA VAL A 104 14.81 1.08 1.49
C VAL A 104 13.44 1.18 0.82
N GLY A 105 12.47 1.83 1.46
CA GLY A 105 11.14 1.95 0.89
C GLY A 105 10.17 2.78 1.71
N ILE A 106 8.94 2.83 1.22
CA ILE A 106 7.81 3.51 1.84
C ILE A 106 6.68 2.48 1.95
N LEU A 107 6.04 2.43 3.12
CA LEU A 107 4.87 1.61 3.37
C LEU A 107 3.66 2.53 3.56
N SER A 108 2.60 2.30 2.77
CA SER A 108 1.38 3.08 2.79
C SER A 108 0.16 2.27 3.21
N VAL A 109 -0.91 2.95 3.60
CA VAL A 109 -2.25 2.34 3.79
C VAL A 109 -2.68 1.58 2.51
N THR A 110 -2.30 2.05 1.32
CA THR A 110 -2.61 1.37 0.06
C THR A 110 -1.90 0.01 -0.06
N ASP A 111 -0.70 -0.14 0.48
CA ASP A 111 0.03 -1.42 0.48
C ASP A 111 -0.62 -2.43 1.43
N PHE A 112 -1.12 -1.97 2.58
CA PHE A 112 -1.96 -2.79 3.46
C PHE A 112 -3.22 -3.28 2.74
N ILE A 113 -3.98 -2.37 2.10
CA ILE A 113 -5.17 -2.73 1.32
C ILE A 113 -4.82 -3.77 0.23
N ARG A 114 -3.69 -3.60 -0.48
CA ARG A 114 -3.24 -4.57 -1.50
C ARG A 114 -2.88 -5.94 -0.93
N VAL A 115 -2.22 -6.01 0.24
CA VAL A 115 -1.90 -7.29 0.91
C VAL A 115 -3.17 -7.99 1.39
N LEU A 116 -4.13 -7.24 1.91
CA LEU A 116 -5.40 -7.81 2.35
C LEU A 116 -6.29 -8.31 1.24
N LEU A 117 -6.36 -7.57 0.13
CA LEU A 117 -7.10 -7.97 -1.06
C LEU A 117 -6.48 -9.17 -1.78
N ARG A 118 -5.19 -9.47 -1.56
CA ARG A 118 -4.52 -10.63 -2.15
C ARG A 118 -4.78 -11.95 -1.42
N LEU A 119 -5.39 -11.94 -0.23
CA LEU A 119 -5.40 -13.14 0.63
C LEU A 119 -6.71 -13.95 0.72
N ASN A 120 -7.86 -13.64 0.10
CA ASN A 120 -9.01 -14.58 0.02
C ASN A 120 -10.06 -14.25 -1.08
N ASN A 121 -10.03 -14.93 -2.23
CA ASN A 121 -11.12 -14.86 -3.21
C ASN A 121 -12.21 -15.93 -2.95
N LEU A 122 -13.45 -15.68 -3.40
CA LEU A 122 -14.60 -16.55 -3.18
C LEU A 122 -14.39 -17.97 -3.74
N LEU A 123 -13.60 -18.10 -4.80
CA LEU A 123 -13.24 -19.38 -5.40
C LEU A 123 -12.41 -20.23 -4.42
N LYS A 124 -11.40 -19.65 -3.77
CA LYS A 124 -10.60 -20.37 -2.77
C LYS A 124 -11.44 -20.80 -1.59
N ALA A 125 -12.37 -19.94 -1.15
CA ALA A 125 -13.31 -20.26 -0.10
C ALA A 125 -14.28 -21.40 -0.49
N ALA A 126 -14.79 -21.39 -1.73
CA ALA A 126 -15.61 -22.47 -2.28
C ALA A 126 -14.84 -23.79 -2.38
N GLN A 127 -13.58 -23.74 -2.83
CA GLN A 127 -12.67 -24.89 -2.88
C GLN A 127 -12.41 -25.46 -1.48
N LEU A 128 -12.20 -24.61 -0.47
CA LEU A 128 -11.97 -25.07 0.91
C LEU A 128 -13.20 -25.76 1.50
N LEU A 129 -14.39 -25.16 1.34
CA LEU A 129 -15.64 -25.76 1.78
C LEU A 129 -15.88 -27.14 1.14
N SER A 130 -15.66 -27.26 -0.17
CA SER A 130 -15.84 -28.49 -0.93
C SER A 130 -14.78 -29.55 -0.63
N LYS A 131 -13.49 -29.20 -0.72
CA LYS A 131 -12.36 -30.13 -0.55
C LYS A 131 -12.33 -30.74 0.85
N HIS A 132 -12.64 -29.94 1.87
CA HIS A 132 -12.60 -30.39 3.26
C HIS A 132 -13.96 -30.86 3.79
N ARG A 133 -15.00 -30.87 2.95
CA ARG A 133 -16.39 -31.24 3.33
C ARG A 133 -16.89 -30.48 4.56
N ILE A 134 -16.55 -29.20 4.67
CA ILE A 134 -17.00 -28.32 5.74
C ILE A 134 -18.08 -27.38 5.20
N HIS A 135 -19.19 -27.27 5.90
CA HIS A 135 -20.33 -26.46 5.43
C HIS A 135 -20.27 -24.98 5.84
N ARG A 136 -19.34 -24.66 6.74
CA ARG A 136 -19.21 -23.35 7.37
C ARG A 136 -17.74 -22.99 7.43
N LEU A 137 -17.37 -21.88 6.79
CA LEU A 137 -16.02 -21.34 6.79
C LEU A 137 -16.07 -19.95 7.44
N PRO A 138 -15.44 -19.75 8.61
CA PRO A 138 -15.33 -18.42 9.18
C PRO A 138 -14.43 -17.57 8.29
N VAL A 139 -14.94 -16.42 7.85
CA VAL A 139 -14.16 -15.39 7.20
C VAL A 139 -13.70 -14.44 8.29
N MET A 140 -12.40 -14.33 8.41
CA MET A 140 -11.75 -13.53 9.45
C MET A 140 -11.37 -12.18 8.87
N ASP A 141 -11.45 -11.14 9.69
CA ASP A 141 -10.88 -9.84 9.40
C ASP A 141 -9.36 -10.03 9.35
N PRO A 142 -8.70 -9.65 8.26
CA PRO A 142 -7.29 -9.89 8.13
C PRO A 142 -6.41 -8.88 8.90
N TYR A 143 -6.98 -7.81 9.48
CA TYR A 143 -6.27 -6.86 10.33
C TYR A 143 -6.17 -7.34 11.78
N ASP A 144 -7.27 -7.82 12.37
CA ASP A 144 -7.31 -8.21 13.78
C ASP A 144 -7.57 -9.71 14.03
N GLY A 145 -7.92 -10.47 12.98
CA GLY A 145 -8.26 -11.88 13.06
C GLY A 145 -9.63 -12.13 13.67
N SER A 146 -10.47 -11.11 13.83
CA SER A 146 -11.82 -11.25 14.35
C SER A 146 -12.73 -11.96 13.34
N PRO A 147 -13.70 -12.78 13.77
CA PRO A 147 -14.64 -13.38 12.84
C PRO A 147 -15.58 -12.32 12.27
N LEU A 148 -15.45 -12.01 10.98
CA LEU A 148 -16.36 -11.09 10.28
C LEU A 148 -17.70 -11.74 9.97
N PHE A 149 -17.67 -12.96 9.41
CA PHE A 149 -18.89 -13.71 9.13
C PHE A 149 -18.62 -15.20 8.85
N ILE A 150 -19.68 -16.02 8.95
CA ILE A 150 -19.64 -17.42 8.54
C ILE A 150 -20.12 -17.54 7.09
N LEU A 151 -19.22 -17.93 6.20
CA LEU A 151 -19.50 -18.25 4.81
C LEU A 151 -20.00 -19.70 4.71
N THR A 152 -21.03 -19.93 3.91
CA THR A 152 -21.62 -21.25 3.69
C THR A 152 -21.88 -21.48 2.20
N HIS A 153 -22.03 -22.75 1.80
CA HIS A 153 -22.44 -23.09 0.43
C HIS A 153 -23.70 -22.35 -0.01
N LYS A 154 -24.70 -22.22 0.88
CA LYS A 154 -25.95 -21.49 0.62
C LYS A 154 -25.71 -20.00 0.34
N ARG A 155 -24.76 -19.37 1.04
CA ARG A 155 -24.44 -17.95 0.83
C ARG A 155 -23.66 -17.74 -0.46
N ILE A 156 -22.76 -18.65 -0.82
CA ILE A 156 -22.07 -18.64 -2.11
C ILE A 156 -23.10 -18.77 -3.24
N LEU A 157 -24.03 -19.72 -3.13
CA LEU A 157 -25.08 -19.92 -4.13
C LEU A 157 -25.99 -18.69 -4.26
N LYS A 158 -26.38 -18.07 -3.13
CA LYS A 158 -27.17 -16.82 -3.14
C LYS A 158 -26.40 -15.67 -3.79
N PHE A 159 -25.10 -15.56 -3.53
CA PHE A 159 -24.24 -14.56 -4.17
C PHE A 159 -24.18 -14.79 -5.69
N LEU A 160 -23.92 -16.02 -6.13
CA LEU A 160 -23.90 -16.38 -7.56
C LEU A 160 -25.26 -16.15 -8.22
N TRP A 161 -26.38 -16.41 -7.54
CA TRP A 161 -27.71 -16.15 -8.09
C TRP A 161 -28.03 -14.66 -8.20
N LEU A 162 -27.65 -13.85 -7.20
CA LEU A 162 -27.90 -12.39 -7.21
C LEU A 162 -27.04 -11.65 -8.24
N PHE A 163 -25.76 -12.01 -8.35
CA PHE A 163 -24.78 -11.29 -9.16
C PHE A 163 -24.41 -12.01 -10.47
N GLY A 164 -24.81 -13.27 -10.63
CA GLY A 164 -24.54 -14.05 -11.86
C GLY A 164 -25.59 -13.85 -12.96
N GLN A 165 -26.77 -13.31 -12.64
CA GLN A 165 -27.80 -12.99 -13.63
C GLN A 165 -27.38 -11.90 -14.62
N THR A 166 -26.42 -11.05 -14.24
CA THR A 166 -25.88 -9.99 -15.09
C THR A 166 -24.70 -10.47 -15.95
N LEU A 167 -24.28 -11.74 -15.80
CA LEU A 167 -23.23 -12.35 -16.60
C LEU A 167 -23.86 -13.13 -17.77
N SER A 168 -23.16 -13.22 -18.90
CA SER A 168 -23.57 -14.06 -20.02
C SER A 168 -23.78 -15.49 -19.55
N ILE A 169 -25.02 -15.96 -19.60
CA ILE A 169 -25.40 -17.29 -19.13
C ILE A 169 -24.70 -18.34 -20.01
N PRO A 170 -23.84 -19.20 -19.47
CA PRO A 170 -23.21 -20.27 -20.26
C PRO A 170 -24.25 -21.29 -20.76
N ASP A 171 -24.01 -21.88 -21.94
CA ASP A 171 -24.92 -22.84 -22.61
C ASP A 171 -25.30 -24.09 -21.80
N HIS A 172 -24.61 -24.39 -20.69
CA HIS A 172 -24.94 -25.53 -19.82
C HIS A 172 -26.07 -25.26 -18.83
N HIS A 173 -26.50 -24.00 -18.64
CA HIS A 173 -27.61 -23.64 -17.75
C HIS A 173 -29.00 -24.06 -18.27
N THR A 174 -29.10 -24.50 -19.53
CA THR A 174 -30.33 -25.05 -20.13
C THR A 174 -30.48 -26.56 -19.92
N LYS A 175 -29.42 -27.25 -19.48
CA LYS A 175 -29.44 -28.69 -19.20
C LYS A 175 -30.00 -28.95 -17.80
N SER A 176 -30.70 -30.06 -17.67
CA SER A 176 -31.22 -30.55 -16.38
C SER A 176 -30.09 -31.00 -15.43
N CYS A 177 -30.34 -30.96 -14.12
CA CYS A 177 -29.37 -31.43 -13.11
C CYS A 177 -28.94 -32.89 -13.33
N LYS A 178 -29.83 -33.73 -13.88
CA LYS A 178 -29.56 -35.13 -14.21
C LYS A 178 -28.56 -35.27 -15.35
N GLU A 179 -28.68 -34.44 -16.39
CA GLU A 179 -27.75 -34.42 -17.52
C GLU A 179 -26.36 -33.90 -17.13
N LEU A 180 -26.30 -33.03 -16.11
CA LEU A 180 -25.05 -32.50 -15.58
C LEU A 180 -24.43 -33.39 -14.49
N GLY A 181 -25.09 -34.48 -14.08
CA GLY A 181 -24.62 -35.34 -12.99
C GLY A 181 -24.54 -34.60 -11.64
N VAL A 182 -25.33 -33.54 -11.46
CA VAL A 182 -25.33 -32.72 -10.24
C VAL A 182 -26.44 -33.22 -9.31
N GLY A 183 -26.04 -33.91 -8.25
CA GLY A 183 -26.94 -34.47 -7.23
C GLY A 183 -26.62 -35.93 -6.94
N THR A 184 -27.20 -36.44 -5.85
CA THR A 184 -27.16 -37.86 -5.53
C THR A 184 -28.48 -38.47 -5.99
N PHE A 185 -28.45 -39.41 -6.94
CA PHE A 185 -29.65 -40.02 -7.52
C PHE A 185 -29.86 -41.47 -7.08
N ASP A 186 -28.83 -42.11 -6.55
CA ASP A 186 -28.83 -43.51 -6.12
C ASP A 186 -28.67 -43.61 -4.60
N GLY A 187 -29.24 -44.66 -3.98
CA GLY A 187 -29.07 -44.95 -2.55
C GLY A 187 -29.90 -44.06 -1.60
N ILE A 188 -30.80 -43.23 -2.12
CA ILE A 188 -31.78 -42.49 -1.31
C ILE A 188 -33.00 -43.40 -1.11
N ARG A 189 -32.97 -44.24 -0.08
CA ARG A 189 -34.16 -44.93 0.44
C ARG A 189 -34.24 -44.61 1.93
N VAL A 190 -35.43 -44.22 2.38
CA VAL A 190 -35.77 -43.98 3.79
C VAL A 190 -36.22 -45.29 4.40
#